data_AF-A0A2P6TNX1-F1
#
_entry.id   AF-A0A2P6TNX1-F1
#
_cell.length_a   1.000
_cell.length_b   1.000
_cell.length_c   1.000
_cell.angle_alpha   90.00
_cell.angle_beta   90.00
_cell.angle_gamma   90.00
#
_symmetry.space_group_name_H-M   'P 1'
#
loop_
_entity.id
_entity.type
_entity.pdbx_description
1 polymer ?
#
loop_
_entity_poly.entity_id
_entity_poly.type
_entity_poly.pdbx_seq_one_letter_code
_entity_poly.pdbx_strand_id
1 'polypeptide(L)'
;MGGGSCGVLVLDDRHAGLPGGVLSHVEATVHYLDLAGIQARSLRDFGGRAELWGKVTKLYASSSGLQSLDGLEQLSTIRFLYLDHNSLAESELLRLPDVLPAGVRLETLDLRGNPGLTPAVETALESSPLLARTEFFNGRRLRR
;
A
#
# COMPACT_ATOMS: atom_id res chain seq x y z
N MET A 1 -21.43 -14.13 21.13
CA MET A 1 -20.12 -14.77 20.91
C MET A 1 -20.02 -15.14 19.44
N GLY A 2 -19.16 -14.47 18.68
CA GLY A 2 -18.88 -14.79 17.28
C GLY A 2 -17.48 -14.26 16.99
N GLY A 3 -16.52 -15.18 16.90
CA GLY A 3 -15.09 -14.88 16.90
C GLY A 3 -14.68 -13.93 15.79
N GLY A 4 -13.92 -12.89 16.15
CA GLY A 4 -13.19 -12.07 15.21
C GLY A 4 -12.11 -12.91 14.55
N SER A 5 -12.42 -13.52 13.40
CA SER A 5 -11.37 -14.03 12.52
C SER A 5 -10.65 -12.81 11.96
N CYS A 6 -9.45 -12.52 12.46
CA CYS A 6 -8.51 -11.62 11.83
C CYS A 6 -8.21 -12.21 10.44
N GLY A 7 -8.85 -11.68 9.39
CA GLY A 7 -8.73 -12.21 8.03
C GLY A 7 -7.37 -11.84 7.44
N VAL A 8 -6.61 -12.86 7.06
CA VAL A 8 -5.48 -12.76 6.14
C VAL A 8 -6.04 -13.13 4.78
N LEU A 9 -5.95 -12.24 3.79
CA LEU A 9 -6.27 -12.56 2.41
C LEU A 9 -4.98 -12.53 1.60
N VAL A 10 -4.61 -13.68 1.04
CA VAL A 10 -3.51 -13.82 0.10
C VAL A 10 -4.10 -14.22 -1.23
N LEU A 11 -3.84 -13.43 -2.26
CA LEU A 11 -4.22 -13.74 -3.63
C LEU A 11 -2.98 -14.28 -4.35
N ASP A 12 -2.96 -15.57 -4.70
CA ASP A 12 -1.84 -16.23 -5.37
C ASP A 12 -2.01 -16.18 -6.90
N ASP A 13 -0.97 -15.77 -7.61
CA ASP A 13 -0.90 -15.49 -9.06
C ASP A 13 -0.97 -16.74 -9.96
N ARG A 14 -1.57 -17.84 -9.46
CA ARG A 14 -1.76 -19.07 -10.26
C ARG A 14 -2.78 -18.93 -11.38
N HIS A 15 -3.33 -17.73 -11.59
CA HIS A 15 -4.15 -17.40 -12.74
C HIS A 15 -3.73 -16.02 -13.26
N ALA A 16 -2.85 -16.03 -14.27
CA ALA A 16 -2.61 -14.87 -15.12
C ALA A 16 -3.97 -14.33 -15.60
N GLY A 17 -4.38 -13.19 -15.06
CA GLY A 17 -5.70 -12.58 -15.30
C GLY A 17 -6.72 -12.83 -14.19
N LEU A 18 -6.44 -12.37 -12.98
CA LEU A 18 -7.54 -12.05 -12.07
C LEU A 18 -8.34 -10.88 -12.69
N PRO A 19 -9.65 -11.04 -12.93
CA PRO A 19 -10.45 -9.94 -13.46
C PRO A 19 -10.38 -8.76 -12.50
N GLY A 20 -10.33 -7.54 -13.05
CA GLY A 20 -10.40 -6.31 -12.25
C GLY A 20 -11.58 -6.38 -11.28
N GLY A 21 -11.38 -5.88 -10.06
CA GLY A 21 -12.39 -5.98 -9.02
C GLY A 21 -12.39 -7.26 -8.21
N VAL A 22 -11.29 -8.03 -8.16
CA VAL A 22 -11.15 -9.26 -7.36
C VAL A 22 -11.59 -9.10 -5.89
N LEU A 23 -11.37 -7.93 -5.28
CA LEU A 23 -11.75 -7.66 -3.90
C LEU A 23 -13.22 -7.27 -3.71
N SER A 24 -13.97 -7.07 -4.81
CA SER A 24 -15.38 -6.64 -4.75
C SER A 24 -16.32 -7.69 -4.15
N HIS A 25 -15.86 -8.94 -4.10
CA HIS A 25 -16.62 -10.09 -3.56
C HIS A 25 -16.19 -10.45 -2.13
N VAL A 26 -15.24 -9.71 -1.56
CA VAL A 26 -14.74 -9.99 -0.20
C VAL A 26 -15.62 -9.25 0.80
N GLU A 27 -16.45 -9.99 1.52
CA GLU A 27 -17.32 -9.47 2.58
C GLU A 27 -16.69 -9.59 3.99
N ALA A 28 -15.56 -10.27 4.09
CA ALA A 28 -14.85 -10.48 5.35
C ALA A 28 -13.99 -9.27 5.75
N THR A 29 -13.81 -9.06 7.05
CA THR A 29 -12.85 -8.09 7.57
C THR A 29 -11.42 -8.61 7.36
N VAL A 30 -10.64 -7.90 6.55
CA VAL A 30 -9.25 -8.23 6.25
C VAL A 30 -8.33 -7.17 6.86
N HIS A 31 -7.40 -7.60 7.71
CA HIS A 31 -6.39 -6.70 8.29
C HIS A 31 -5.04 -6.80 7.59
N TYR A 32 -4.77 -7.97 7.00
CA TYR A 32 -3.57 -8.27 6.24
C TYR A 32 -4.00 -8.65 4.82
N LEU A 33 -3.49 -7.90 3.85
CA LEU A 33 -3.77 -8.12 2.45
C LEU A 33 -2.45 -8.26 1.68
N ASP A 34 -2.30 -9.37 0.99
CA ASP A 34 -1.18 -9.63 0.10
C ASP A 34 -1.66 -9.72 -1.35
N LEU A 35 -1.23 -8.73 -2.12
CA LEU A 35 -1.46 -8.55 -3.55
C LEU A 35 -0.15 -8.63 -4.34
N ALA A 36 0.95 -9.03 -3.71
CA ALA A 36 2.27 -9.00 -4.34
C ALA A 36 2.28 -9.84 -5.62
N GLY A 37 2.86 -9.27 -6.69
CA GLY A 37 2.93 -9.90 -8.01
C GLY A 37 1.69 -9.72 -8.89
N ILE A 38 0.53 -9.32 -8.33
CA ILE A 38 -0.71 -9.20 -9.11
C ILE A 38 -0.69 -7.87 -9.87
N GLN A 39 -0.76 -7.97 -11.20
CA GLN A 39 -0.63 -6.80 -12.07
C GLN A 39 -1.83 -5.85 -11.98
N ALA A 40 -1.57 -4.59 -11.64
CA ALA A 40 -2.53 -3.51 -11.61
C ALA A 40 -1.84 -2.16 -11.90
N ARG A 41 -2.58 -1.17 -12.41
CA ARG A 41 -2.05 0.20 -12.54
C ARG A 41 -2.19 0.98 -11.25
N SER A 42 -3.24 0.69 -10.47
CA SER A 42 -3.53 1.35 -9.18
C SER A 42 -4.28 0.39 -8.24
N LEU A 43 -4.44 0.76 -6.97
CA LEU A 43 -5.25 -0.06 -6.06
C LEU A 43 -6.72 -0.11 -6.45
N ARG A 44 -7.22 0.90 -7.19
CA ARG A 44 -8.60 0.90 -7.68
C ARG A 44 -8.90 -0.27 -8.60
N ASP A 45 -7.91 -0.78 -9.32
CA ASP A 45 -8.09 -1.87 -10.29
C ASP A 45 -8.42 -3.20 -9.59
N PHE A 46 -8.00 -3.37 -8.33
CA PHE A 46 -8.40 -4.51 -7.50
C PHE A 46 -9.87 -4.44 -7.03
N GLY A 47 -10.51 -3.27 -7.17
CA GLY A 47 -11.85 -2.98 -6.66
C GLY A 47 -11.94 -3.12 -5.14
N GLY A 48 -13.04 -3.68 -4.65
CA GLY A 48 -13.28 -3.78 -3.21
C GLY A 48 -13.94 -2.53 -2.62
N ARG A 49 -14.63 -2.73 -1.50
CA ARG A 49 -15.42 -1.69 -0.84
C ARG A 49 -14.56 -0.90 0.14
N ALA A 50 -14.94 0.36 0.39
CA ALA A 50 -14.23 1.23 1.32
C ALA A 50 -14.13 0.62 2.74
N GLU A 51 -15.12 -0.16 3.17
CA GLU A 51 -15.09 -0.84 4.47
C GLU A 51 -13.98 -1.89 4.58
N LEU A 52 -13.65 -2.57 3.48
CA LEU A 52 -12.54 -3.53 3.46
C LEU A 52 -11.21 -2.79 3.56
N TRP A 53 -11.00 -1.81 2.67
CA TRP A 53 -9.76 -1.03 2.61
C TRP A 53 -9.48 -0.26 3.91
N GLY A 54 -10.53 0.31 4.52
CA GLY A 54 -10.45 1.03 5.79
C GLY A 54 -10.21 0.16 7.02
N LYS A 55 -10.06 -1.17 6.85
CA LYS A 55 -9.66 -2.09 7.93
C LYS A 55 -8.27 -2.70 7.70
N VAL A 56 -7.68 -2.51 6.52
CA VAL A 56 -6.35 -3.02 6.22
C VAL A 56 -5.32 -2.27 7.07
N THR A 57 -4.52 -3.03 7.81
CA THR A 57 -3.41 -2.53 8.63
C THR A 57 -2.05 -2.87 8.03
N LYS A 58 -2.00 -3.90 7.17
CA LYS A 58 -0.81 -4.35 6.47
C LYS A 58 -1.14 -4.70 5.02
N LEU A 59 -0.47 -4.04 4.08
CA LEU A 59 -0.64 -4.23 2.65
C LEU A 59 0.70 -4.55 1.99
N TYR A 60 0.77 -5.69 1.32
CA TYR A 60 1.80 -6.01 0.35
C TYR A 60 1.24 -5.82 -1.05
N ALA A 61 1.80 -4.89 -1.82
CA ALA A 61 1.51 -4.72 -3.23
C ALA A 61 2.82 -4.55 -4.02
N SER A 62 3.84 -5.30 -3.60
CA SER A 62 5.15 -5.32 -4.23
C SER A 62 5.08 -5.97 -5.61
N SER A 63 5.93 -5.57 -6.55
CA SER A 63 6.01 -6.19 -7.89
C SER A 63 4.66 -6.27 -8.66
N SER A 64 3.76 -5.33 -8.40
CA SER A 64 2.38 -5.34 -8.93
C SER A 64 2.20 -4.44 -10.16
N GLY A 65 3.29 -3.85 -10.68
CA GLY A 65 3.24 -2.96 -11.84
C GLY A 65 2.55 -1.61 -11.61
N LEU A 66 2.33 -1.22 -10.34
CA LEU A 66 1.59 -0.01 -9.99
C LEU A 66 2.26 1.23 -10.58
N GLN A 67 1.46 2.07 -11.23
CA GLN A 67 1.87 3.34 -11.85
C GLN A 67 1.21 4.53 -11.16
N SER A 68 0.19 4.29 -10.33
CA SER A 68 -0.56 5.30 -9.61
C SER A 68 -0.84 4.86 -8.18
N LEU A 69 -0.79 5.83 -7.26
CA LEU A 69 -1.19 5.70 -5.86
C LEU A 69 -2.72 5.75 -5.63
N ASP A 70 -3.53 5.88 -6.68
CA ASP A 70 -4.97 5.98 -6.54
C ASP A 70 -5.57 4.75 -5.82
N GLY A 71 -6.46 5.01 -4.88
CA GLY A 71 -7.07 4.01 -3.99
C GLY A 71 -6.42 3.96 -2.60
N LEU A 72 -5.19 4.47 -2.43
CA LEU A 72 -4.55 4.55 -1.11
C LEU A 72 -5.29 5.48 -0.13
N GLU A 73 -6.11 6.42 -0.62
CA GLU A 73 -6.95 7.28 0.22
C GLU A 73 -8.00 6.50 1.03
N GLN A 74 -8.23 5.23 0.72
CA GLN A 74 -9.16 4.37 1.46
C GLN A 74 -8.49 3.69 2.67
N LEU A 75 -7.16 3.73 2.78
CA LEU A 75 -6.38 3.02 3.79
C LEU A 75 -6.27 3.77 5.12
N SER A 76 -7.39 4.00 5.79
CA SER A 76 -7.45 4.81 7.02
C SER A 76 -6.76 4.20 8.24
N THR A 77 -6.48 2.89 8.23
CA THR A 77 -5.87 2.15 9.35
C THR A 77 -4.48 1.58 9.07
N ILE A 78 -3.89 1.90 7.92
CA ILE A 78 -2.63 1.28 7.46
C ILE A 78 -1.46 1.63 8.39
N ARG A 79 -0.64 0.61 8.68
CA ARG A 79 0.60 0.71 9.46
C ARG A 79 1.80 0.20 8.68
N PHE A 80 1.61 -0.82 7.85
CA PHE A 80 2.69 -1.43 7.07
C PHE A 80 2.31 -1.39 5.59
N LEU A 81 3.06 -0.63 4.80
CA LEU A 81 2.79 -0.42 3.38
C LEU A 81 4.04 -0.77 2.55
N TYR A 82 3.93 -1.81 1.75
CA TYR A 82 5.00 -2.27 0.86
C TYR A 82 4.56 -2.08 -0.59
N LEU A 83 5.20 -1.13 -1.28
CA LEU A 83 4.96 -0.78 -2.69
C LEU A 83 6.24 -0.92 -3.51
N ASP A 84 7.21 -1.69 -3.03
CA ASP A 84 8.51 -1.87 -3.68
C ASP A 84 8.37 -2.62 -5.02
N HIS A 85 9.32 -2.35 -5.93
CA HIS A 85 9.39 -2.93 -7.27
C HIS A 85 8.13 -2.69 -8.12
N ASN A 86 7.56 -1.49 -8.04
CA ASN A 86 6.49 -1.04 -8.94
C ASN A 86 7.02 -0.05 -10.00
N SER A 87 6.12 0.58 -10.74
CA SER A 87 6.41 1.55 -11.82
C SER A 87 6.02 2.98 -11.43
N LEU A 88 6.05 3.33 -10.14
CA LEU A 88 5.67 4.65 -9.66
C LEU A 88 6.72 5.69 -10.08
N ALA A 89 6.27 6.75 -10.76
CA ALA A 89 7.09 7.88 -11.15
C ALA A 89 7.32 8.85 -9.98
N GLU A 90 8.28 9.77 -10.12
CA GLU A 90 8.62 10.76 -9.10
C GLU A 90 7.39 11.58 -8.63
N SER A 91 6.55 12.02 -9.57
CA SER A 91 5.32 12.76 -9.27
C SER A 91 4.34 11.99 -8.39
N GLU A 92 4.30 10.67 -8.55
CA GLU A 92 3.46 9.78 -7.74
C GLU A 92 4.02 9.64 -6.33
N LEU A 93 5.33 9.39 -6.22
CA LEU A 93 5.95 9.23 -4.91
C LEU A 93 5.87 10.52 -4.08
N LEU A 94 6.09 11.69 -4.69
CA LEU A 94 6.02 12.98 -4.01
C LEU A 94 4.62 13.33 -3.49
N ARG A 95 3.54 12.83 -4.10
CA ARG A 95 2.17 13.03 -3.61
C ARG A 95 1.75 12.05 -2.50
N LEU A 96 2.55 11.01 -2.21
CA LEU A 96 2.22 9.99 -1.20
C LEU A 96 1.81 10.58 0.17
N PRO A 97 2.49 11.61 0.72
CA PRO A 97 2.08 12.22 1.99
C PRO A 97 0.67 12.82 1.99
N ASP A 98 0.19 13.27 0.83
CA ASP A 98 -1.11 13.91 0.65
C ASP A 98 -2.22 12.93 0.25
N VAL A 99 -1.85 11.78 -0.34
CA VAL A 99 -2.80 10.74 -0.76
C VAL A 99 -3.30 9.91 0.43
N LEU A 100 -2.42 9.61 1.40
CA LEU A 100 -2.83 8.84 2.58
C LEU A 100 -3.75 9.67 3.49
N PRO A 101 -4.76 9.05 4.12
CA PRO A 101 -5.65 9.78 5.02
C PRO A 101 -4.93 10.50 6.16
N ALA A 102 -5.42 11.69 6.49
CA ALA A 102 -4.89 12.47 7.60
C ALA A 102 -4.92 11.66 8.90
N GLY A 103 -3.79 11.62 9.60
CA GLY A 103 -3.66 10.91 10.87
C GLY A 103 -3.08 9.50 10.77
N VAL A 104 -2.94 8.95 9.56
CA VAL A 104 -2.21 7.69 9.34
C VAL A 104 -0.79 7.81 9.90
N ARG A 105 -0.36 6.75 10.60
CA ARG A 105 1.00 6.59 11.12
C ARG A 105 1.54 5.26 10.63
N LEU A 106 2.38 5.32 9.61
CA LEU A 106 3.10 4.14 9.15
C LEU A 106 4.15 3.75 10.19
N GLU A 107 4.31 2.46 10.38
CA GLU A 107 5.47 1.87 11.04
C GLU A 107 6.52 1.55 9.99
N THR A 108 6.08 1.01 8.85
CA THR A 108 6.94 0.68 7.73
C THR A 108 6.38 1.19 6.42
N LEU A 109 7.22 1.86 5.65
CA LEU A 109 7.02 2.16 4.24
C LEU A 109 8.19 1.61 3.42
N ASP A 110 7.91 0.87 2.35
CA ASP A 110 8.93 0.44 1.39
C ASP A 110 8.52 0.86 -0.03
N LEU A 111 9.38 1.65 -0.68
CA LEU A 111 9.21 2.15 -2.03
C LEU A 111 10.36 1.72 -2.95
N ARG A 112 11.31 0.91 -2.48
CA ARG A 112 12.53 0.55 -3.22
C ARG A 112 12.20 -0.06 -4.57
N GLY A 113 13.07 0.13 -5.56
CA GLY A 113 12.87 -0.44 -6.90
C GLY A 113 11.77 0.23 -7.74
N ASN A 114 11.14 1.30 -7.25
CA ASN A 114 10.34 2.18 -8.10
C ASN A 114 11.25 3.13 -8.89
N PRO A 115 11.00 3.35 -10.21
CA PRO A 115 11.85 4.19 -11.04
C PRO A 115 11.85 5.65 -10.60
N GLY A 116 10.75 6.13 -9.99
CA GLY A 116 10.65 7.49 -9.46
C GLY A 116 11.38 7.72 -8.14
N LEU A 117 11.87 6.67 -7.46
CA LEU A 117 12.53 6.81 -6.17
C LEU A 117 14.00 7.20 -6.37
N THR A 118 14.22 8.45 -6.75
CA THR A 118 15.56 9.05 -6.82
C THR A 118 16.02 9.48 -5.42
N PRO A 119 17.34 9.71 -5.20
CA PRO A 119 17.82 10.24 -3.93
C PRO A 119 17.18 11.58 -3.53
N ALA A 120 16.82 12.42 -4.51
CA ALA A 120 16.13 13.69 -4.26
C ALA A 120 14.71 13.46 -3.72
N VAL A 121 13.98 12.51 -4.32
CA VAL A 121 12.64 12.10 -3.85
C VAL A 121 12.72 11.45 -2.48
N GLU A 122 13.72 10.60 -2.25
CA GLU A 122 13.96 9.99 -0.94
C GLU A 122 14.15 11.07 0.14
N THR A 123 15.00 12.06 -0.13
CA THR A 123 15.26 13.21 0.76
C THR A 123 13.98 14.04 1.01
N ALA A 124 13.20 14.29 -0.05
CA ALA A 124 11.95 15.04 0.05
C ALA A 124 10.91 14.29 0.91
N LEU A 125 10.79 12.97 0.70
CA LEU A 125 9.92 12.12 1.50
C LEU A 125 10.38 12.05 2.97
N GLU A 126 11.67 11.93 3.24
CA GLU A 126 12.22 11.90 4.61
C GLU A 126 11.93 13.21 5.36
N SER A 127 11.87 14.33 4.63
CA SER A 127 11.51 15.65 5.18
C SER A 127 10.00 15.85 5.32
N SER A 128 9.17 14.92 4.83
CA SER A 128 7.71 15.05 4.85
C SER A 128 7.10 14.71 6.22
N PRO A 129 5.89 15.24 6.54
CA PRO A 129 5.17 14.89 7.75
C PRO A 129 4.84 13.40 7.87
N LEU A 130 4.74 12.69 6.74
CA LEU A 130 4.47 11.25 6.68
C LEU A 130 5.64 10.48 7.30
N LEU A 131 6.87 10.72 6.83
CA LEU A 131 8.04 10.00 7.33
C LEU A 131 8.55 10.50 8.68
N ALA A 132 8.25 11.74 9.07
CA ALA A 132 8.54 12.26 10.42
C ALA A 132 7.97 11.37 11.55
N ARG A 133 6.94 10.58 11.25
CA ARG A 133 6.27 9.69 12.22
C ARG A 133 6.47 8.20 11.92
N THR A 134 7.14 7.88 10.81
CA THR A 134 7.39 6.52 10.35
C THR A 134 8.63 5.92 11.01
N GLU A 135 8.62 4.63 11.33
CA GLU A 135 9.76 3.98 12.01
C GLU A 135 10.79 3.45 11.04
N PHE A 136 10.32 2.84 9.96
CA PHE A 136 11.14 2.20 8.96
C PHE A 136 10.76 2.71 7.58
N PHE A 137 11.77 3.16 6.84
CA PHE A 137 11.64 3.56 5.46
C PHE A 137 12.67 2.82 4.62
N ASN A 138 12.24 2.13 3.58
CA ASN A 138 13.10 1.36 2.68
C ASN A 138 14.03 0.38 3.42
N GLY A 139 13.52 -0.22 4.50
CA GLY A 139 14.29 -1.14 5.37
C GLY A 139 15.27 -0.46 6.33
N ARG A 140 15.44 0.86 6.28
CA ARG A 140 16.25 1.62 7.24
C ARG A 140 15.37 2.17 8.35
N ARG A 141 15.87 2.08 9.58
CA ARG A 141 15.22 2.72 10.73
C ARG A 141 15.44 4.24 10.65
N LEU A 142 14.36 5.00 10.54
CA LEU A 142 14.40 6.45 10.70
C LEU A 142 14.59 6.71 12.21
N ARG A 143 15.74 7.28 12.58
CA ARG A 143 16.10 7.48 13.99
C ARG A 143 14.98 8.28 14.66
N ARG A 144 14.34 7.71 15.67
CA ARG A 144 13.52 8.46 16.63
C ARG A 144 14.43 8.96 17.75
#